data_AF-W1DI16-F1
#
_entry.id   AF-W1DI16-F1
#
_cell.length_a   1.000
_cell.length_b   1.000
_cell.length_c   1.000
_cell.angle_alpha   90.00
_cell.angle_beta   90.00
_cell.angle_gamma   90.00
#
_symmetry.space_group_name_H-M   'P 1'
#
loop_
_entity.id
_entity.type
_entity.pdbx_description
1 polymer ?
#
loop_
_entity_poly.entity_id
_entity_poly.type
_entity_poly.pdbx_seq_one_letter_code
_entity_poly.pdbx_strand_id
1 'polypeptide(L)' 'MLTIWGRKTSSNVQALMWCVGELGLDYLRFDVGHRYGGTDSEAFLSAQSQSYGTSAAG' A
#
# COMPACT_ATOMS: atom_id res chain seq x y z
N MET A 1 -11.32 3.39 6.49
CA MET A 1 -10.24 2.48 6.95
C MET A 1 -9.24 2.32 5.82
N LEU A 2 -7.99 2.73 6.03
CA LEU A 2 -6.93 2.66 5.03
C LEU A 2 -6.38 1.24 4.90
N THR A 3 -6.11 0.79 3.68
CA THR A 3 -5.41 -0.47 3.43
C THR A 3 -4.00 -0.17 2.94
N ILE A 4 -3.00 -0.55 3.73
CA ILE A 4 -1.59 -0.22 3.48
C ILE A 4 -0.84 -1.50 3.14
N TRP A 5 -0.26 -1.54 1.94
CA TRP A 5 0.55 -2.66 1.46
C TRP A 5 2.02 -2.26 1.52
N GLY A 6 2.76 -2.79 2.50
CA GLY A 6 4.17 -2.46 2.63
C GLY A 6 4.82 -2.92 3.93
N ARG A 7 6.06 -3.37 3.80
CA ARG A 7 6.90 -3.82 4.91
C ARG A 7 7.33 -2.67 5.84
N LYS A 8 7.39 -2.92 7.14
CA LYS A 8 7.83 -1.96 8.18
C LYS A 8 9.24 -1.37 7.97
N THR A 9 10.07 -2.07 7.21
CA THR A 9 11.48 -1.70 6.91
C THR A 9 11.63 -0.84 5.64
N SER A 10 10.53 -0.45 4.99
CA SER A 10 10.55 0.46 3.83
C SER A 10 10.46 1.91 4.31
N SER A 11 11.36 2.78 3.86
CA SER A 11 11.38 4.20 4.24
C SER A 11 10.08 4.91 3.86
N ASN A 12 9.53 4.63 2.68
CA ASN A 12 8.26 5.22 2.23
C ASN A 12 7.08 4.77 3.11
N VAL A 13 7.09 3.50 3.54
CA VAL A 13 6.05 2.97 4.43
C VAL A 13 6.18 3.58 5.82
N GLN A 14 7.39 3.78 6.33
CA GLN A 14 7.63 4.43 7.63
C GLN A 14 7.08 5.86 7.66
N ALA A 15 7.41 6.66 6.63
CA ALA A 15 6.90 8.03 6.52
C ALA A 15 5.36 8.07 6.44
N LEU A 16 4.75 7.16 5.67
CA LEU A 16 3.30 7.03 5.62
C LEU A 16 2.70 6.67 6.99
N MET A 17 3.29 5.70 7.69
CA MET A 17 2.80 5.26 9.00
C MET A 17 2.92 6.33 10.08
N TRP A 18 3.94 7.20 10.01
CA TRP A 18 4.01 8.37 10.89
C TRP A 18 2.81 9.29 10.67
N CYS A 19 2.51 9.66 9.42
CA CYS A 19 1.34 10.50 9.11
C CYS A 19 0.02 9.88 9.60
N VAL A 20 -0.16 8.57 9.38
CA VAL A 20 -1.34 7.82 9.85
C VAL A 20 -1.46 7.89 11.39
N GLY A 21 -0.34 7.73 12.10
CA GLY A 21 -0.28 7.83 13.56
C GLY A 21 -0.60 9.24 14.07
N GLU A 22 0.02 10.28 13.48
CA GLU A 22 -0.21 11.69 13.83
C GLU A 22 -1.67 12.11 13.64
N LEU A 23 -2.33 11.58 12.60
CA LEU A 23 -3.73 11.88 12.29
C LEU A 23 -4.73 10.95 12.99
N GLY A 24 -4.27 9.93 13.71
CA GLY A 24 -5.14 8.97 14.40
C GLY A 24 -6.07 8.19 13.47
N LEU A 25 -5.62 7.86 12.25
CA LEU A 25 -6.46 7.22 11.24
C LEU A 25 -6.52 5.69 11.42
N ASP A 26 -7.70 5.12 11.23
CA ASP A 26 -7.86 3.66 11.20
C ASP A 26 -7.23 3.04 9.95
N TYR A 27 -6.40 2.01 10.15
CA TYR A 27 -5.71 1.32 9.08
C TYR A 27 -5.57 -0.19 9.31
N LEU A 28 -5.42 -0.92 8.21
CA LEU A 28 -4.98 -2.32 8.16
C LEU A 28 -3.71 -2.39 7.29
N ARG A 29 -2.64 -3.02 7.81
CA ARG A 29 -1.35 -3.11 7.11
C ARG A 29 -0.97 -4.55 6.80
N PHE A 30 -0.60 -4.80 5.55
CA PHE A 30 -0.07 -6.08 5.07
C PHE A 30 1.42 -5.96 4.74
N ASP A 31 2.24 -6.89 5.24
CA ASP A 31 3.66 -6.94 4.91
C ASP A 31 3.86 -7.49 3.49
N VAL A 32 4.31 -6.63 2.57
CA VAL A 32 4.61 -6.98 1.17
C VAL A 32 5.95 -6.37 0.74
N GLY A 33 6.67 -7.06 -0.14
CA GLY A 33 7.93 -6.65 -0.75
C GLY A 33 9.20 -7.26 -0.13
N HIS A 34 10.27 -7.31 -0.93
CA HIS A 34 11.55 -7.96 -0.59
C HIS A 34 11.33 -9.41 -0.14
N ARG A 35 11.78 -9.77 1.06
CA ARG A 35 11.67 -11.13 1.63
C ARG A 35 10.23 -11.65 1.77
N TYR A 36 9.24 -10.76 1.72
CA TYR A 36 7.82 -11.11 1.80
C TYR A 36 7.18 -11.38 0.44
N GLY A 37 7.86 -11.06 -0.68
CA GLY A 37 7.30 -11.19 -2.03
C GLY A 37 6.01 -10.38 -2.22
N GLY A 38 5.17 -10.80 -3.17
CA GLY A 38 3.79 -10.32 -3.32
C GLY A 38 3.60 -8.99 -4.05
N THR A 39 4.68 -8.27 -4.38
CA THR A 39 4.68 -7.03 -5.19
C THR A 39 4.22 -7.22 -6.63
N ASP A 40 4.18 -8.46 -7.06
CA ASP A 40 3.94 -8.94 -8.41
C ASP A 40 2.66 -9.79 -8.47
N SER A 41 1.95 -9.90 -7.33
CA SER A 41 0.62 -10.51 -7.27
C SER A 41 -0.42 -9.61 -7.92
N GLU A 42 -1.43 -10.21 -8.55
CA GLU A 42 -2.57 -9.49 -9.12
C GLU A 42 -3.27 -8.61 -8.07
N ALA A 43 -3.34 -9.06 -6.81
CA ALA A 43 -3.91 -8.28 -5.72
C ALA A 43 -3.14 -6.97 -5.47
N PHE A 44 -1.79 -7.04 -5.46
CA PHE A 44 -0.96 -5.86 -5.29
C PHE A 44 -1.00 -4.93 -6.51
N LEU A 45 -1.00 -5.49 -7.72
CA LEU A 45 -1.11 -4.72 -8.96
C LEU A 45 -2.47 -4.02 -9.08
N SER A 46 -3.56 -4.71 -8.73
CA SER A 46 -4.91 -4.13 -8.73
C SER A 46 -5.07 -3.00 -7.71
N ALA A 47 -4.44 -3.13 -6.53
CA ALA A 47 -4.41 -2.04 -5.54
C ALA A 47 -3.70 -0.78 -6.07
N GLN A 48 -2.64 -0.94 -6.88
CA GLN A 48 -1.99 0.19 -7.56
C GLN A 48 -2.84 0.77 -8.70
N SER A 49 -3.50 -0.08 -9.50
CA SER A 49 -4.34 0.40 -10.60
C SER A 49 -5.59 1.13 -10.12
N GLN A 50 -6.07 0.85 -8.91
CA GLN A 50 -7.21 1.56 -8.31
C GLN A 50 -6.86 3.00 -7.89
N SER A 51 -5.57 3.33 -7.76
CA SER A 51 -5.07 4.68 -7.40
C SER A 51 -4.94 5.61 -8.60
N TYR A 52 -4.94 5.08 -9.83
CA TYR A 52 -4.98 5.85 -11.07
C TYR A 52 -6.29 5.51 -11.76
N GLY A 53 -7.27 6.42 -11.72
CA GLY A 53 -8.50 6.30 -12.49
C GLY A 53 -8.18 6.21 -13.98
N THR A 54 -7.87 5.01 -14.46
CA THR A 54 -7.57 4.76 -15.86
C THR A 54 -8.88 4.35 -16.49
N SER A 55 -9.65 5.36 -16.91
CA SER A 55 -10.55 5.23 -18.04
C SER A 55 -9.69 4.91 -19.26
N ALA A 56 -9.37 3.63 -19.47
CA ALA A 56 -8.78 3.13 -20.69
C ALA A 56 -9.60 1.93 -21.17
N ALA A 57 -10.79 2.25 -21.70
CA ALA A 57 -11.52 1.41 -22.62
C ALA A 57 -11.80 2.26 -23.86
N GLY A 58 -11.00 2.02 -24.89
CA GLY A 58 -11.03 2.62 -26.22
C GLY A 58 -9.97 1.93 -27.06
#